data_AF-A0A8D9BC93-F1
#
_entry.id   AF-A0A8D9BC93-F1
#
_cell.length_a   1.000
_cell.length_b   1.000
_cell.length_c   1.000
_cell.angle_alpha   90.00
_cell.angle_beta   90.00
_cell.angle_gamma   90.00
#
_symmetry.space_group_name_H-M   'P 1'
#
loop_
_entity.id
_entity.type
_entity.pdbx_description
1 polymer ?
#
loop_
_entity_poly.entity_id
_entity_poly.type
_entity_poly.pdbx_seq_one_letter_code
_entity_poly.pdbx_strand_id
1 'polypeptide(L)'
;MTPYKERAGFGRPEKVFNYHLSKVRVLIEQTFGRLKGIFRRVKHLECKKVKNSTQLIVLACILHNIVIDSNIDIAYEEDMDTEDFNEPGAGGHEVDENQRQRDKRDAIIFRDHLKNSIIEAPDAV
;
A
#
# COMPACT_ATOMS: atom_id res chain seq x y z
N MET A 1 5.58 -4.11 -2.18
CA MET A 1 6.95 -4.60 -1.88
C MET A 1 6.88 -5.92 -1.13
N THR A 2 7.71 -6.90 -1.47
CA THR A 2 7.77 -8.19 -0.75
C THR A 2 8.85 -8.14 0.34
N PRO A 3 8.54 -8.53 1.59
CA PRO A 3 9.55 -8.58 2.66
C PRO A 3 10.66 -9.59 2.33
N TYR A 4 11.82 -9.43 2.96
CA TYR A 4 12.86 -10.46 2.92
C TYR A 4 12.37 -11.71 3.65
N LYS A 5 12.51 -12.87 3.01
CA LYS A 5 12.23 -14.17 3.64
C LYS A 5 13.36 -14.51 4.60
N GLU A 6 13.02 -15.09 5.74
CA GLU A 6 14.01 -15.64 6.66
C GLU A 6 14.69 -16.85 5.99
N ARG A 7 16.01 -16.77 5.87
CA ARG A 7 16.88 -17.79 5.27
C ARG A 7 18.21 -17.81 6.01
N ALA A 8 19.06 -18.81 5.74
CA ALA A 8 20.44 -18.78 6.20
C ALA A 8 21.13 -17.49 5.69
N GLY A 9 21.66 -16.67 6.61
CA GLY A 9 22.21 -15.35 6.30
C GLY A 9 21.22 -14.17 6.39
N PHE A 10 20.00 -14.37 6.91
CA PHE A 10 19.09 -13.28 7.26
C PHE A 10 19.65 -12.46 8.42
N GLY A 11 20.16 -11.26 8.11
CA GLY A 11 20.90 -10.42 9.03
C GLY A 11 20.04 -9.35 9.71
N ARG A 12 20.71 -8.55 10.57
CA ARG A 12 20.13 -7.34 11.16
C ARG A 12 19.61 -6.34 10.12
N PRO A 13 20.31 -6.08 8.99
CA PRO A 13 19.81 -5.22 7.89
C PRO A 13 18.41 -5.58 7.39
N GLU A 14 18.18 -6.86 7.06
CA GLU A 14 16.90 -7.31 6.52
C GLU A 14 15.77 -7.25 7.55
N LYS A 15 16.09 -7.50 8.83
CA LYS A 15 15.14 -7.36 9.94
C LYS A 15 14.69 -5.91 10.13
N VAL A 16 15.63 -4.97 10.15
CA VAL A 16 15.33 -3.54 10.26
C VAL A 16 14.46 -3.10 9.09
N PHE A 17 14.83 -3.46 7.87
CA PHE A 17 14.00 -3.16 6.69
C PHE A 17 12.59 -3.74 6.80
N ASN A 18 12.45 -5.03 7.14
CA ASN A 18 11.14 -5.67 7.28
C ASN A 18 10.30 -5.01 8.38
N TYR A 19 10.91 -4.57 9.48
CA TYR A 19 10.24 -3.82 10.54
C TYR A 19 9.67 -2.49 10.04
N HIS A 20 10.50 -1.66 9.38
CA HIS A 20 10.04 -0.40 8.80
C HIS A 20 8.98 -0.61 7.72
N LEU A 21 9.15 -1.62 6.86
CA LEU A 21 8.15 -1.97 5.85
C LEU A 21 6.80 -2.31 6.49
N SER A 22 6.79 -3.13 7.54
CA SER A 22 5.57 -3.46 8.29
C SER A 22 4.95 -2.23 8.95
N LYS A 23 5.76 -1.37 9.59
CA LYS A 23 5.28 -0.13 10.20
C LYS A 23 4.59 0.80 9.20
N VAL A 24 5.19 0.97 8.02
CA VAL A 24 4.61 1.78 6.93
C VAL A 24 3.33 1.13 6.39
N ARG A 25 3.28 -0.19 6.24
CA ARG A 25 2.06 -0.90 5.81
C ARG A 25 0.91 -0.69 6.78
N VAL A 26 1.14 -0.86 8.08
CA VAL A 26 0.11 -0.63 9.11
C VAL A 26 -0.42 0.79 9.02
N LEU A 27 0.45 1.80 8.88
CA LEU A 27 0.04 3.19 8.71
C LEU A 27 -0.84 3.39 7.46
N ILE A 28 -0.43 2.82 6.32
CA ILE A 28 -1.14 2.92 5.05
C ILE A 28 -2.51 2.24 5.15
N GLU A 29 -2.56 1.01 5.66
CA GLU A 29 -3.78 0.22 5.84
C GLU A 29 -4.76 0.94 6.77
N GLN A 30 -4.29 1.48 7.89
CA GLN A 30 -5.10 2.29 8.81
C GLN A 30 -5.63 3.57 8.15
N THR A 31 -4.79 4.26 7.36
CA THR A 31 -5.18 5.49 6.66
C THR A 31 -6.28 5.20 5.64
N PHE A 32 -6.12 4.15 4.83
CA PHE A 32 -7.14 3.76 3.85
C PHE A 32 -8.39 3.18 4.51
N GLY A 33 -8.27 2.46 5.62
CA GLY A 33 -9.42 2.01 6.41
C GLY A 33 -10.27 3.19 6.87
N ARG A 34 -9.64 4.22 7.47
CA ARG A 34 -10.31 5.46 7.85
C ARG A 34 -10.93 6.18 6.65
N LEU A 35 -10.18 6.31 5.55
CA LEU A 35 -10.67 6.98 4.34
C LEU A 35 -11.92 6.29 3.78
N LYS A 36 -11.91 4.95 3.71
CA LYS A 36 -13.06 4.15 3.27
C LYS A 36 -14.24 4.23 4.25
N GLY A 37 -13.98 4.26 5.56
CA GLY A 37 -15.01 4.37 6.60
C GLY A 37 -15.70 5.74 6.61
N ILE A 38 -14.97 6.82 6.32
CA ILE A 38 -15.54 8.17 6.17
C ILE A 38 -16.25 8.32 4.83
N PHE A 39 -15.60 7.92 3.74
CA PHE A 39 -16.10 8.10 2.38
C PHE A 39 -16.52 6.76 1.78
N ARG A 40 -17.69 6.25 2.17
CA ARG A 40 -18.24 4.96 1.67
C ARG A 40 -18.25 4.85 0.13
N ARG A 41 -18.33 5.98 -0.60
CA ARG A 41 -18.22 6.03 -2.08
C ARG A 41 -16.86 5.56 -2.62
N VAL A 42 -15.79 5.65 -1.83
CA VAL A 42 -14.44 5.13 -2.18
C VAL A 42 -14.43 3.60 -2.23
N LYS A 43 -15.32 2.91 -1.49
CA LYS A 43 -15.44 1.44 -1.54
C LYS A 43 -16.02 0.94 -2.86
N HIS A 44 -16.95 1.69 -3.45
CA HIS A 44 -17.65 1.31 -4.67
C HIS A 44 -17.52 2.41 -5.73
N LEU A 45 -16.33 2.47 -6.32
CA LEU A 45 -16.01 3.39 -7.40
C LEU A 45 -16.62 2.91 -8.73
N GLU A 46 -17.91 3.15 -8.92
CA GLU A 46 -18.58 2.91 -10.21
C GLU A 46 -18.28 4.03 -11.22
N CYS A 47 -17.00 4.34 -11.41
CA CYS A 47 -16.55 5.35 -12.34
C CYS A 47 -16.15 4.68 -13.65
N LYS A 48 -16.95 4.88 -14.72
CA LYS A 48 -16.67 4.35 -16.06
C LYS A 48 -15.34 4.82 -16.66
N LYS A 49 -14.77 5.91 -16.14
CA LYS A 49 -13.50 6.49 -16.58
C LYS A 49 -12.52 6.51 -15.41
N VAL A 50 -11.34 5.93 -15.60
CA VAL A 50 -10.24 5.91 -14.62
C VAL A 50 -9.93 7.31 -14.08
N LYS A 51 -9.95 8.33 -14.96
CA LYS A 51 -9.73 9.74 -14.58
C LYS A 51 -10.66 10.21 -13.45
N ASN A 52 -11.93 9.82 -13.51
CA ASN A 52 -12.92 10.24 -12.51
C ASN A 52 -12.67 9.52 -11.18
N SER A 53 -12.30 8.23 -11.23
CA SER A 53 -11.91 7.47 -10.04
C SER A 53 -10.71 8.14 -9.36
N THR A 54 -9.68 8.50 -10.13
CA THR A 54 -8.50 9.19 -9.60
C THR A 54 -8.86 10.52 -8.96
N GLN A 55 -9.72 11.33 -9.61
CA GLN A 55 -10.19 12.59 -9.05
C GLN A 55 -10.95 12.41 -7.73
N LEU A 56 -11.80 11.37 -7.63
CA LEU A 56 -12.52 11.08 -6.40
C LEU A 56 -11.57 10.71 -5.25
N ILE A 57 -10.56 9.87 -5.53
CA ILE A 57 -9.53 9.51 -4.54
C ILE A 57 -8.78 10.74 -4.06
N VAL A 58 -8.35 11.61 -4.98
CA VAL A 58 -7.64 12.86 -4.61
C VAL A 58 -8.53 13.75 -3.75
N LEU A 59 -9.80 13.92 -4.12
CA LEU A 59 -10.74 14.72 -3.33
C LEU A 59 -10.95 14.13 -1.93
N ALA A 60 -11.06 12.81 -1.81
CA ALA A 60 -11.18 12.14 -0.52
C ALA A 60 -9.94 12.39 0.36
N CYS A 61 -8.73 12.34 -0.19
CA CYS A 61 -7.51 12.68 0.54
C CYS A 61 -7.48 14.15 0.99
N ILE A 62 -7.89 15.09 0.14
CA ILE A 62 -7.95 16.52 0.50
C ILE A 62 -8.95 16.72 1.65
N LEU A 63 -10.15 16.15 1.54
CA LEU A 63 -11.17 16.25 2.58
C LEU A 63 -10.72 15.60 3.88
N HIS A 64 -10.02 14.47 3.82
CA HIS A 64 -9.45 13.82 5.00
C HIS A 64 -8.47 14.74 5.75
N ASN A 65 -7.58 15.42 5.01
CA ASN A 65 -6.65 16.38 5.60
C ASN A 65 -7.39 17.54 6.26
N ILE A 66 -8.44 18.08 5.62
CA ILE A 66 -9.26 19.15 6.20
C ILE A 66 -9.93 18.72 7.50
N VAL A 67 -10.43 17.48 7.57
CA VAL A 67 -11.06 16.91 8.79
C VAL A 67 -10.05 16.83 9.93
N ILE A 68 -8.83 16.36 9.65
CA ILE A 68 -7.74 16.31 10.62
C ILE A 68 -7.38 17.71 11.10
N ASP A 69 -7.14 18.65 10.18
CA ASP A 69 -6.75 20.02 10.49
C ASP A 69 -7.82 20.78 11.27
N SER A 70 -9.09 20.48 11.00
CA SER A 70 -10.24 21.07 11.69
C SER A 70 -10.55 20.39 13.03
N ASN A 71 -9.81 19.34 13.40
CA ASN A 71 -10.04 18.49 14.57
C ASN A 71 -11.50 18.03 14.70
N ILE A 72 -12.13 17.73 13.55
CA ILE A 72 -13.50 17.24 13.49
C ILE A 72 -13.46 15.75 13.79
N ASP A 73 -14.09 15.36 14.90
CA ASP A 73 -14.26 13.95 15.24
C ASP A 73 -15.38 13.36 14.36
N ILE A 74 -14.97 12.64 13.31
CA ILE A 74 -15.90 11.92 12.44
C ILE A 74 -15.89 10.47 12.86
N ALA A 75 -17.04 10.00 13.35
CA ALA A 75 -17.29 8.58 13.52
C ALA A 75 -17.14 7.89 12.15
N TYR A 76 -16.16 7.00 12.04
CA TYR A 76 -16.02 6.11 10.90
C TYR A 76 -16.45 4.71 11.35
N GLU A 77 -17.30 4.06 10.56
CA GLU A 77 -17.63 2.67 10.81
C GLU A 77 -16.37 1.83 10.54
N GLU A 78 -15.90 1.11 11.55
CA GLU A 78 -14.91 0.05 11.37
C GLU A 78 -15.59 -1.09 10.63
N ASP A 79 -15.64 -0.98 9.31
CA ASP A 79 -16.02 -2.09 8.49
C ASP A 79 -14.95 -3.17 8.63
N MET A 80 -15.31 -4.31 9.22
CA MET A 80 -14.52 -5.54 9.06
C MET A 80 -14.60 -5.90 7.58
N ASP A 81 -13.67 -5.36 6.78
CA ASP A 81 -13.52 -5.64 5.36
C ASP A 81 -13.27 -7.17 5.21
N THR A 82 -14.33 -7.97 5.15
CA THR A 82 -14.31 -9.31 4.57
C THR A 82 -14.35 -9.13 3.06
N GLU A 83 -13.35 -8.48 2.50
CA GLU A 83 -13.20 -8.44 1.04
C GLU A 83 -12.76 -9.85 0.60
N ASP A 84 -13.75 -10.67 0.26
CA ASP A 84 -13.56 -11.89 -0.51
C ASP A 84 -13.07 -11.48 -1.90
N PHE A 85 -11.75 -11.34 -2.05
CA PHE A 85 -11.06 -11.08 -3.31
C PHE A 85 -11.17 -12.26 -4.30
N ASN A 86 -12.23 -13.04 -4.25
CA ASN A 86 -12.50 -14.10 -5.20
C ASN A 86 -13.39 -13.59 -6.33
N GLU A 87 -12.96 -12.51 -7.00
CA GLU A 87 -13.46 -12.21 -8.32
C GLU A 87 -12.65 -13.07 -9.32
N PRO A 88 -13.26 -14.03 -10.03
CA PRO A 88 -12.56 -14.75 -11.09
C PRO A 88 -12.25 -13.74 -12.20
N GLY A 89 -11.03 -13.21 -12.18
CA GLY A 89 -10.55 -12.26 -13.18
C GLY A 89 -10.75 -12.82 -14.59
N ALA A 90 -11.73 -12.26 -15.28
CA ALA A 90 -11.93 -12.48 -16.70
C ALA A 90 -10.79 -11.80 -17.47
N GLY A 91 -9.96 -12.60 -18.13
CA GLY A 91 -8.94 -12.14 -19.08
C GLY A 91 -7.54 -12.57 -18.68
N GLY A 92 -7.16 -13.80 -19.05
CA GLY A 92 -5.77 -14.21 -19.11
C GLY A 92 -5.04 -13.37 -20.17
N HIS A 93 -4.44 -12.25 -19.76
CA HIS A 93 -3.37 -11.64 -20.53
C HIS A 93 -2.19 -12.63 -20.49
N GLU A 94 -1.78 -13.16 -21.63
CA GLU A 94 -0.49 -13.86 -21.75
C GLU A 94 0.62 -12.84 -21.50
N VAL A 95 1.02 -12.72 -20.23
CA VAL A 95 2.17 -11.90 -19.86
C VAL A 95 3.43 -12.69 -20.21
N ASP A 96 4.23 -12.16 -21.15
CA ASP A 96 5.54 -12.68 -21.54
C ASP A 96 6.36 -13.05 -20.28
N GLU A 97 6.80 -14.31 -20.18
CA GLU A 97 7.60 -14.79 -19.05
C GLU A 97 8.88 -13.98 -18.88
N ASN A 98 9.45 -13.47 -19.97
CA ASN A 98 10.64 -12.63 -19.90
C ASN A 98 10.31 -11.29 -19.25
N GLN A 99 9.15 -10.69 -19.54
CA GLN A 99 8.70 -9.48 -18.86
C GLN A 99 8.53 -9.72 -17.36
N ARG A 100 7.87 -10.82 -16.99
CA ARG A 100 7.68 -11.17 -15.58
C ARG A 100 9.00 -11.40 -14.84
N GLN A 101 10.01 -11.94 -15.51
CA GLN A 101 11.35 -12.10 -14.94
C GLN A 101 12.09 -10.76 -14.78
N ARG A 102 11.94 -9.84 -15.75
CA ARG A 102 12.48 -8.47 -15.65
C ARG A 102 11.87 -7.73 -14.46
N ASP A 103 10.55 -7.70 -14.37
CA ASP A 103 9.84 -7.02 -13.28
C ASP A 103 10.23 -7.57 -11.90
N LYS A 104 10.41 -8.89 -11.80
CA LYS A 104 10.90 -9.54 -10.56
C LYS A 104 12.32 -9.10 -10.20
N ARG A 105 13.23 -9.00 -11.19
CA ARG A 105 14.61 -8.54 -10.96
C ARG A 105 14.63 -7.09 -10.52
N ASP A 106 13.89 -6.22 -11.21
CA ASP A 106 13.82 -4.79 -10.92
C ASP A 106 13.24 -4.55 -9.51
N ALA A 107 12.21 -5.29 -9.12
CA ALA A 107 11.63 -5.21 -7.78
C ALA A 107 12.62 -5.63 -6.68
N ILE A 108 13.50 -6.61 -6.95
CA ILE A 108 14.55 -7.03 -6.00
C ILE A 108 15.60 -5.93 -5.86
N ILE A 109 16.08 -5.40 -7.00
CA ILE A 109 17.09 -4.32 -7.03
C ILE A 109 16.56 -3.10 -6.27
N PHE A 110 15.33 -2.68 -6.55
CA PHE A 110 14.70 -1.54 -5.88
C PHE A 110 14.58 -1.73 -4.37
N ARG A 111 14.14 -2.92 -3.92
CA ARG A 111 14.07 -3.25 -2.49
C ARG A 111 15.45 -3.18 -1.83
N ASP A 112 16.47 -3.74 -2.49
CA ASP A 112 17.82 -3.78 -1.96
C ASP A 112 18.43 -2.37 -1.87
N HIS A 113 18.16 -1.49 -2.84
CA HIS A 113 18.51 -0.07 -2.75
C HIS A 113 17.85 0.61 -1.56
N LEU A 114 16.53 0.45 -1.38
CA LEU A 114 15.81 1.04 -0.26
C LEU A 114 16.31 0.53 1.09
N LYS A 115 16.65 -0.76 1.20
CA LYS A 115 17.25 -1.32 2.41
C LYS A 115 18.53 -0.57 2.76
N ASN A 116 19.44 -0.41 1.80
CA ASN A 116 20.73 0.25 2.05
C ASN A 116 20.51 1.72 2.45
N SER A 117 19.62 2.44 1.76
CA SER A 117 19.29 3.83 2.11
C SER A 117 18.70 3.98 3.51
N ILE A 118 17.87 3.04 3.97
CA ILE A 118 17.29 3.07 5.33
C ILE A 118 18.36 2.82 6.39
N ILE A 119 19.34 1.96 6.11
CA ILE A 119 20.41 1.61 7.06
C ILE A 119 21.45 2.73 7.16
N GLU A 120 21.72 3.42 6.05
CA GLU A 120 22.67 4.54 5.98
C GLU A 120 22.08 5.85 6.56
N ALA A 121 20.78 5.89 6.86
CA ALA A 121 20.15 7.07 7.45
C ALA A 121 20.65 7.30 8.90
N PRO A 122 21.06 8.53 9.26
CA PRO A 122 21.73 8.84 10.52
C PRO A 122 20.90 8.58 11.80
N ASP A 123 19.59 8.34 11.67
CA ASP A 123 18.66 8.11 12.79
C ASP A 123 18.16 6.65 12.89
N ALA A 124 18.86 5.68 12.30
CA ALA A 124 18.42 4.27 12.26
C ALA A 124 18.84 3.44 13.49
N VAL A 125 18.48 3.87 14.70
CA VAL A 125 18.37 3.03 15.92
C VAL A 125 17.21 3.52 16.79
#